data_AF-A0A919THJ4-F1
#
_entry.id   AF-A0A919THJ4-F1
#
_cell.length_a   1.000
_cell.length_b   1.000
_cell.length_c   1.000
_cell.angle_alpha   90.00
_cell.angle_beta   90.00
_cell.angle_gamma   90.00
#
_symmetry.space_group_name_H-M   'P 1'
#
loop_
_entity.id
_entity.type
_entity.pdbx_description
1 polymer ?
#
loop_
_entity_poly.entity_id
_entity_poly.type
_entity_poly.pdbx_seq_one_letter_code
_entity_poly.pdbx_strand_id
1 'polypeptide(L)'
;MSDEDIFAGDVEGRLERIDRRVRAVVLDAQCRDWIAERPDRVSFARMSQVHHELRAAIRRYNPMRKADDWVWPLVSTATWLVTTVVILLVATDPAAPLTLAFALVAGLLVAQAAISLNSRLRRGQQRDPIEEPALYADLTQRIEACAATARADPDSDRRAAAEDLGRALDWVSATRDEITRGSSPAAR
;
A
#
# COMPACT_ATOMS: atom_id res chain seq x y z
N MET A 1 -10.80 -27.48 -0.03
CA MET A 1 -9.71 -26.71 0.58
C MET A 1 -8.49 -27.58 0.46
N SER A 2 -7.73 -27.39 -0.61
CA SER A 2 -6.59 -28.24 -0.94
C SER A 2 -5.37 -27.73 -0.17
N ASP A 3 -4.41 -28.59 0.20
CA ASP A 3 -3.20 -28.17 0.93
C ASP A 3 -2.45 -27.02 0.24
N GLU A 4 -2.56 -26.91 -1.10
CA GLU A 4 -2.03 -25.78 -1.89
C GLU A 4 -2.60 -24.39 -1.50
N ASP A 5 -3.85 -24.31 -1.02
CA ASP A 5 -4.45 -23.04 -0.57
C ASP A 5 -3.88 -22.58 0.78
N ILE A 6 -3.46 -23.54 1.63
CA ILE A 6 -2.93 -23.25 2.97
C ILE A 6 -1.53 -22.65 2.86
N PHE A 7 -0.67 -23.21 2.00
CA PHE A 7 0.68 -22.67 1.78
C PHE A 7 0.65 -21.34 1.00
N ALA A 8 -0.28 -21.17 0.07
CA ALA A 8 -0.48 -19.91 -0.64
C ALA A 8 -0.90 -18.76 0.29
N GLY A 9 -1.79 -19.04 1.25
CA GLY A 9 -2.23 -18.05 2.25
C GLY A 9 -1.11 -17.55 3.17
N ASP A 10 -0.12 -18.39 3.49
CA ASP A 10 1.04 -17.97 4.32
C ASP A 10 1.99 -17.05 3.55
N VAL A 11 2.26 -17.35 2.27
CA VAL A 11 3.10 -16.50 1.41
C VAL A 11 2.43 -15.15 1.15
N GLU A 12 1.13 -15.14 0.86
CA GLU A 12 0.36 -13.90 0.69
C GLU A 12 0.44 -13.03 1.95
N GLY A 13 0.12 -13.58 3.13
CA GLY A 13 0.14 -12.83 4.39
C GLY A 13 1.54 -12.32 4.77
N ARG A 14 2.60 -12.99 4.32
CA ARG A 14 3.98 -12.52 4.45
C ARG A 14 4.28 -11.38 3.47
N LEU A 15 3.93 -11.51 2.19
CA LEU A 15 4.11 -10.46 1.19
C LEU A 15 3.36 -9.18 1.55
N GLU A 16 2.14 -9.28 2.07
CA GLU A 16 1.38 -8.12 2.56
C GLU A 16 2.05 -7.39 3.72
N ARG A 17 2.70 -8.13 4.63
CA ARG A 17 3.42 -7.54 5.76
C ARG A 17 4.67 -6.81 5.26
N ILE A 18 5.36 -7.36 4.25
CA ILE A 18 6.50 -6.71 3.61
C ILE A 18 6.03 -5.43 2.88
N ASP A 19 4.96 -5.50 2.09
CA ASP A 19 4.41 -4.35 1.36
C ASP A 19 4.02 -3.20 2.30
N ARG A 20 3.30 -3.50 3.39
CA ARG A 20 2.96 -2.50 4.42
C ARG A 20 4.20 -1.84 5.01
N ARG A 21 5.25 -2.62 5.25
CA ARG A 21 6.49 -2.12 5.84
C ARG A 21 7.28 -1.24 4.86
N VAL A 22 7.40 -1.67 3.60
CA VAL A 22 8.01 -0.85 2.53
C VAL A 22 7.24 0.46 2.35
N ARG A 23 5.90 0.42 2.35
CA ARG A 23 5.07 1.63 2.28
C ARG A 23 5.30 2.57 3.45
N ALA A 24 5.47 2.03 4.66
CA ALA A 24 5.77 2.84 5.85
C ALA A 24 7.15 3.51 5.71
N VAL A 25 8.16 2.80 5.21
CA VAL A 25 9.50 3.35 4.93
C VAL A 25 9.42 4.46 3.90
N VAL A 26 8.70 4.26 2.80
CA VAL A 26 8.52 5.29 1.76
C VAL A 26 7.84 6.53 2.32
N LEU A 27 6.79 6.37 3.13
CA LEU A 27 6.08 7.50 3.76
C LEU A 27 6.94 8.21 4.81
N ASP A 28 7.75 7.48 5.57
CA ASP A 28 8.69 8.06 6.53
C ASP A 28 9.79 8.85 5.82
N ALA A 29 10.37 8.26 4.77
CA ALA A 29 11.34 8.92 3.90
C ALA A 29 10.74 10.20 3.28
N GLN A 30 9.51 10.17 2.74
CA GLN A 30 8.82 11.35 2.24
C GLN A 30 8.59 12.43 3.31
N CYS A 31 8.24 12.04 4.54
CA CYS A 31 8.07 12.98 5.63
C CYS A 31 9.40 13.63 6.04
N ARG A 32 10.51 12.88 6.07
CA ARG A 32 11.85 13.43 6.32
C ARG A 32 12.32 14.31 5.16
N ASP A 33 12.07 13.89 3.92
CA ASP A 33 12.36 14.63 2.68
C ASP A 33 11.69 16.00 2.66
N TRP A 34 10.44 16.07 3.13
CA TRP A 34 9.68 17.32 3.25
C TRP A 34 10.28 18.28 4.30
N ILE A 35 10.96 17.76 5.31
CA ILE A 35 11.57 18.53 6.42
C ILE A 35 13.04 18.85 6.11
N ALA A 36 13.70 18.07 5.26
CA ALA A 36 15.11 18.21 4.93
C ALA A 36 15.34 19.22 3.79
N GLU A 37 16.38 20.05 3.94
CA GLU A 37 16.74 21.09 2.96
C GLU A 37 17.37 20.51 1.66
N ARG A 38 17.65 19.19 1.62
CA ARG A 38 18.11 18.44 0.44
C ARG A 38 17.32 17.14 0.26
N PRO A 39 16.45 17.04 -0.76
CA PRO A 39 15.62 15.87 -0.93
C PRO A 39 16.37 14.67 -1.55
N ASP A 40 16.26 13.48 -0.95
CA ASP A 40 16.79 12.21 -1.49
C ASP A 40 15.79 11.57 -2.47
N ARG A 41 15.76 12.16 -3.67
CA ARG A 41 14.86 11.75 -4.75
C ARG A 41 15.16 10.35 -5.30
N VAL A 42 16.40 9.86 -5.14
CA VAL A 42 16.85 8.60 -5.73
C VAL A 42 16.42 7.43 -4.88
N SER A 43 16.67 7.47 -3.57
CA SER A 43 16.21 6.42 -2.65
C SER A 43 14.68 6.32 -2.65
N PHE A 44 13.99 7.46 -2.74
CA PHE A 44 12.54 7.49 -2.89
C PHE A 44 12.05 6.77 -4.16
N ALA A 45 12.62 7.11 -5.32
CA ALA A 45 12.22 6.50 -6.59
C ALA A 45 12.46 4.98 -6.59
N ARG A 46 13.59 4.53 -6.05
CA ARG A 46 13.95 3.11 -5.95
C ARG A 46 13.02 2.36 -4.99
N MET A 47 12.71 2.91 -3.82
CA MET A 47 11.77 2.28 -2.87
C MET A 47 10.32 2.27 -3.40
N SER A 48 9.94 3.26 -4.22
CA SER A 48 8.66 3.23 -4.96
C SER A 48 8.61 2.09 -5.97
N GLN A 49 9.73 1.80 -6.65
CA GLN A 49 9.83 0.63 -7.54
C GLN A 49 9.77 -0.68 -6.78
N VAL A 50 10.44 -0.81 -5.63
CA VAL A 50 10.30 -1.98 -4.73
C VAL A 50 8.84 -2.24 -4.40
N HIS A 51 8.08 -1.20 -4.05
CA HIS A 51 6.64 -1.31 -3.78
C HIS A 51 5.84 -1.75 -5.02
N HIS A 52 6.19 -1.25 -6.21
CA HIS A 52 5.53 -1.64 -7.45
C HIS A 52 5.71 -3.15 -7.76
N GLU A 53 6.92 -3.66 -7.60
CA GLU A 53 7.23 -5.08 -7.85
C GLU A 53 6.62 -6.00 -6.79
N LEU A 54 6.63 -5.60 -5.52
CA LEU A 54 5.92 -6.32 -4.45
C LEU A 54 4.42 -6.44 -4.73
N ARG A 55 3.79 -5.36 -5.21
CA ARG A 55 2.39 -5.40 -5.63
C ARG A 55 2.15 -6.28 -6.84
N ALA A 56 3.08 -6.33 -7.80
CA ALA A 56 2.99 -7.26 -8.91
C ALA A 56 2.99 -8.72 -8.40
N ALA A 57 3.92 -9.06 -7.51
CA ALA A 57 3.98 -10.37 -6.86
C ALA A 57 2.69 -10.71 -6.08
N ILE A 58 2.18 -9.79 -5.26
CA ILE A 58 0.92 -9.99 -4.50
C ILE A 58 -0.26 -10.27 -5.43
N ARG A 59 -0.36 -9.57 -6.57
CA ARG A 59 -1.45 -9.79 -7.54
C ARG A 59 -1.41 -11.17 -8.18
N ARG A 60 -0.23 -11.77 -8.34
CA ARG A 60 -0.08 -13.13 -8.87
C ARG A 60 -0.49 -14.19 -7.84
N TYR A 61 -0.33 -13.89 -6.55
CA TYR A 61 -0.80 -14.76 -5.47
C TYR A 61 -2.30 -14.62 -5.20
N ASN A 62 -2.85 -13.41 -5.31
CA ASN A 62 -4.28 -13.14 -5.10
C ASN A 62 -4.89 -12.31 -6.24
N PRO A 63 -5.40 -12.97 -7.29
CA PRO A 63 -6.09 -12.30 -8.39
C PRO A 63 -7.47 -11.75 -7.98
N MET A 64 -8.11 -12.30 -6.94
CA MET A 64 -9.43 -11.83 -6.45
C MET A 64 -9.36 -10.43 -5.83
N ARG A 65 -8.23 -10.05 -5.21
CA ARG A 65 -8.04 -8.68 -4.70
C ARG A 65 -8.00 -7.61 -5.79
N LYS A 66 -7.70 -7.99 -7.04
CA LYS A 66 -7.85 -7.13 -8.23
C LYS A 66 -9.32 -6.73 -8.44
N ALA A 67 -10.27 -7.56 -8.04
CA ALA A 67 -11.69 -7.27 -8.13
C ALA A 67 -12.14 -6.27 -7.05
N ASP A 68 -11.64 -6.40 -5.81
CA ASP A 68 -11.99 -5.49 -4.71
C ASP A 68 -11.50 -4.03 -4.95
N ASP A 69 -10.32 -3.84 -5.53
CA ASP A 69 -9.82 -2.51 -5.90
C ASP A 69 -10.67 -1.84 -7.01
N TRP A 70 -11.41 -2.60 -7.82
CA TRP A 70 -12.37 -2.07 -8.80
C TRP A 70 -13.72 -1.70 -8.13
N VAL A 71 -14.13 -2.42 -7.09
CA VAL A 71 -15.40 -2.15 -6.40
C VAL A 71 -15.37 -0.80 -5.69
N TRP A 72 -14.22 -0.38 -5.17
CA TRP A 72 -14.10 0.88 -4.43
C TRP A 72 -14.48 2.15 -5.23
N PRO A 73 -14.01 2.37 -6.48
CA PRO A 73 -14.49 3.48 -7.30
C PRO A 73 -15.97 3.36 -7.64
N LEU A 74 -16.52 2.15 -7.86
CA LEU A 74 -17.96 1.97 -8.11
C LEU A 74 -18.80 2.36 -6.89
N VAL A 75 -18.40 1.95 -5.68
CA VAL A 75 -19.05 2.35 -4.42
C VAL A 75 -18.97 3.87 -4.25
N SER A 76 -17.81 4.48 -4.47
CA SER A 76 -17.68 5.95 -4.41
C SER A 76 -18.58 6.67 -5.42
N THR A 77 -18.68 6.14 -6.64
CA THR A 77 -19.49 6.73 -7.71
C THR A 77 -20.98 6.60 -7.38
N ALA A 78 -21.41 5.43 -6.89
CA ALA A 78 -22.78 5.19 -6.44
C ALA A 78 -23.17 6.10 -5.27
N THR A 79 -22.29 6.27 -4.28
CA THR A 79 -22.51 7.18 -3.14
C THR A 79 -22.71 8.63 -3.61
N TRP A 80 -21.89 9.09 -4.56
CA TRP A 80 -22.05 10.42 -5.16
C TRP A 80 -23.38 10.56 -5.89
N LEU A 81 -23.75 9.56 -6.70
CA LEU A 81 -24.97 9.56 -7.49
C LEU A 81 -26.22 9.59 -6.59
N VAL A 82 -26.24 8.79 -5.53
CA VAL A 82 -27.30 8.80 -4.51
C VAL A 82 -27.39 10.16 -3.83
N THR A 83 -26.26 10.74 -3.44
CA THR A 83 -26.22 12.06 -2.80
C THR A 83 -26.78 13.15 -3.74
N THR A 84 -26.39 13.14 -5.01
CA THR A 84 -26.87 14.08 -6.03
C THR A 84 -28.38 13.92 -6.28
N VAL A 85 -28.88 12.69 -6.37
CA VAL A 85 -30.30 12.39 -6.57
C VAL A 85 -31.14 12.88 -5.38
N VAL A 86 -30.67 12.67 -4.15
CA VAL A 86 -31.33 13.16 -2.93
C VAL A 86 -31.40 14.70 -2.94
N ILE A 87 -30.33 15.39 -3.33
CA ILE A 87 -30.31 16.86 -3.43
C ILE A 87 -31.31 17.35 -4.49
N LEU A 88 -31.38 16.69 -5.65
CA LEU A 88 -32.31 17.05 -6.74
C LEU A 88 -33.78 16.82 -6.36
N LEU A 89 -34.08 15.72 -5.67
CA LEU A 89 -35.44 15.42 -5.18
C LEU A 89 -35.91 16.44 -4.13
N VAL A 90 -35.01 16.92 -3.28
CA VAL A 90 -35.31 17.97 -2.29
C VAL A 90 -35.47 19.33 -2.94
N ALA A 91 -34.68 19.63 -4.00
CA ALA A 91 -34.76 20.90 -4.70
C ALA A 91 -36.02 21.05 -5.57
N THR A 92 -36.71 19.96 -5.90
CA THR A 92 -37.87 19.94 -6.80
C THR A 92 -39.22 19.90 -6.08
N ASP A 93 -39.26 19.63 -4.77
CA ASP A 93 -40.49 19.54 -4.00
C ASP A 93 -40.52 20.58 -2.85
N PRO A 94 -41.41 21.59 -2.90
CA PRO A 94 -41.52 22.62 -1.86
C PRO A 94 -42.08 22.10 -0.53
N ALA A 95 -42.62 20.88 -0.49
CA ALA A 95 -43.13 20.24 0.73
C ALA A 95 -42.13 19.25 1.37
N ALA A 96 -40.94 19.06 0.78
CA ALA A 96 -39.97 18.10 1.28
C ALA A 96 -39.46 18.49 2.69
N PRO A 97 -39.44 17.56 3.66
CA PRO A 97 -38.89 17.82 4.99
C PRO A 97 -37.37 17.95 4.91
N LEU A 98 -36.90 19.18 4.63
CA LEU A 98 -35.49 19.59 4.49
C LEU A 98 -34.58 19.08 5.62
N THR A 99 -35.12 18.93 6.83
CA THR A 99 -34.41 18.43 8.00
C THR A 99 -34.00 16.97 7.89
N LEU A 100 -34.83 16.12 7.29
CA LEU A 100 -34.55 14.68 7.12
C LEU A 100 -33.49 14.43 6.04
N ALA A 101 -33.56 15.17 4.92
CA ALA A 101 -32.56 15.09 3.87
C ALA A 101 -31.19 15.62 4.33
N PHE A 102 -31.18 16.74 5.06
CA PHE A 102 -29.95 17.26 5.66
C PHE A 102 -29.34 16.27 6.67
N ALA A 103 -30.17 15.65 7.52
CA ALA A 103 -29.71 14.65 8.48
C ALA A 103 -29.10 13.41 7.80
N LEU A 104 -29.66 12.95 6.69
CA LEU A 104 -29.13 11.81 5.92
C LEU A 104 -27.77 12.13 5.27
N VAL A 105 -27.67 13.30 4.61
CA VAL A 105 -26.41 13.73 3.97
C VAL A 105 -25.33 13.99 5.03
N ALA A 106 -25.68 14.65 6.14
CA ALA A 106 -24.77 14.89 7.25
C ALA A 106 -24.31 13.56 7.89
N GLY A 107 -25.23 12.62 8.11
CA GLY A 107 -24.91 11.29 8.64
C GLY A 107 -23.96 10.49 7.74
N LEU A 108 -24.20 10.53 6.43
CA LEU A 108 -23.32 9.87 5.45
C LEU A 108 -21.92 10.49 5.43
N LEU A 109 -21.82 11.82 5.47
CA LEU A 109 -20.53 12.52 5.51
C LEU A 109 -19.78 12.26 6.82
N VAL A 110 -20.47 12.22 7.96
CA VAL A 110 -19.86 11.91 9.26
C VAL A 110 -19.37 10.46 9.30
N ALA A 111 -20.14 9.51 8.78
CA ALA A 111 -19.71 8.11 8.68
C ALA A 111 -18.46 7.98 7.79
N GLN A 112 -18.44 8.67 6.65
CA GLN A 112 -17.31 8.67 5.74
C GLN A 112 -16.06 9.34 6.35
N ALA A 113 -16.25 10.45 7.06
CA ALA A 113 -15.19 11.10 7.82
C ALA A 113 -14.64 10.18 8.92
N ALA A 114 -15.50 9.49 9.68
CA ALA A 114 -15.10 8.56 10.72
C ALA A 114 -14.31 7.36 10.18
N ILE A 115 -14.74 6.76 9.06
CA ILE A 115 -14.02 5.67 8.39
C ILE A 115 -12.65 6.18 7.90
N SER A 116 -12.61 7.36 7.29
CA SER A 116 -11.36 7.95 6.80
C SER A 116 -10.39 8.27 7.94
N LEU A 117 -10.89 8.80 9.07
CA LEU A 117 -10.10 9.16 10.23
C LEU A 117 -9.58 7.92 10.96
N ASN A 118 -10.42 6.91 11.15
CA ASN A 118 -10.02 5.64 11.74
C ASN A 118 -8.93 4.94 10.89
N SER A 119 -9.06 5.02 9.56
CA SER A 119 -8.02 4.51 8.65
C SER A 119 -6.69 5.28 8.75
N ARG A 120 -6.73 6.58 9.08
CA ARG A 120 -5.53 7.41 9.29
C ARG A 120 -4.91 7.17 10.66
N LEU A 121 -5.72 7.06 11.70
CA LEU A 121 -5.27 6.79 13.07
C LEU A 121 -4.64 5.41 13.19
N ARG A 122 -5.22 4.38 12.57
CA ARG A 122 -4.61 3.04 12.49
C ARG A 122 -3.27 3.03 11.73
N ARG A 123 -3.06 3.95 10.79
CA ARG A 123 -1.76 4.10 10.08
C ARG A 123 -0.71 4.84 10.91
N GLY A 124 -1.12 5.60 11.92
CA GLY A 124 -0.21 6.37 12.78
C GLY A 124 0.44 5.55 13.90
N GLN A 125 0.00 4.31 14.14
CA GLN A 125 0.29 3.59 15.38
C GLN A 125 1.59 2.76 15.36
N GLN A 126 2.46 2.91 14.36
CA GLN A 126 3.80 2.31 14.39
C GLN A 126 4.80 3.16 13.59
N ARG A 127 5.32 4.19 14.25
CA ARG A 127 6.47 4.99 13.78
C ARG A 127 7.51 4.98 14.87
N ASP A 128 8.22 3.87 15.00
CA ASP A 128 9.56 3.93 15.57
C ASP A 128 10.51 4.51 14.50
N PRO A 129 11.46 5.37 14.88
CA PRO A 129 12.50 5.85 13.97
C PRO A 129 13.18 4.65 13.32
N ILE A 130 13.13 4.60 12.00
CA ILE A 130 13.72 3.49 11.25
C ILE A 130 15.24 3.64 11.27
N GLU A 131 15.93 2.73 11.94
CA GLU A 131 17.38 2.55 11.79
C GLU A 131 17.68 1.97 10.40
N GLU A 132 18.24 2.83 9.54
CA GLU A 132 18.37 2.61 8.10
C GLU A 132 19.13 1.33 7.70
N PRO A 133 20.27 0.94 8.31
CA PRO A 133 21.04 -0.22 7.83
C PRO A 133 20.40 -1.58 8.12
N ALA A 134 19.84 -1.75 9.32
CA ALA A 134 19.23 -3.00 9.76
C ALA A 134 17.92 -3.29 9.02
N LEU A 135 17.19 -2.23 8.63
CA LEU A 135 15.96 -2.35 7.86
C LEU A 135 16.22 -2.96 6.47
N TYR A 136 17.22 -2.48 5.73
CA TYR A 136 17.49 -3.02 4.39
C TYR A 136 17.90 -4.49 4.45
N ALA A 137 18.68 -4.90 5.46
CA ALA A 137 19.03 -6.30 5.66
C ALA A 137 17.81 -7.20 5.96
N ASP A 138 16.91 -6.75 6.86
CA ASP A 138 15.66 -7.47 7.17
C ASP A 138 14.72 -7.54 5.95
N LEU A 139 14.62 -6.47 5.15
CA LEU A 139 13.85 -6.46 3.91
C LEU A 139 14.42 -7.43 2.87
N THR A 140 15.72 -7.39 2.63
CA THR A 140 16.41 -8.34 1.74
C THR A 140 16.11 -9.77 2.15
N GLN A 141 16.34 -10.12 3.42
CA GLN A 141 16.12 -11.48 3.92
C GLN A 141 14.67 -11.95 3.74
N ARG A 142 13.69 -11.07 4.04
CA ARG A 142 12.26 -11.43 3.93
C ARG A 142 11.81 -11.57 2.47
N ILE A 143 12.29 -10.70 1.59
CA ILE A 143 11.98 -10.77 0.16
C ILE A 143 12.63 -12.01 -0.45
N GLU A 144 13.88 -12.33 -0.10
CA GLU A 144 14.56 -13.56 -0.51
C GLU A 144 13.82 -14.82 -0.07
N ALA A 145 13.37 -14.87 1.19
CA ALA A 145 12.58 -15.99 1.69
C ALA A 145 11.26 -16.16 0.92
N CYS A 146 10.60 -15.07 0.54
CA CYS A 146 9.39 -15.13 -0.29
C CYS A 146 9.71 -15.55 -1.73
N ALA A 147 10.81 -15.06 -2.31
CA ALA A 147 11.25 -15.44 -3.65
C ALA A 147 11.62 -16.92 -3.72
N ALA A 148 12.31 -17.46 -2.72
CA ALA A 148 12.62 -18.88 -2.62
C ALA A 148 11.35 -19.73 -2.55
N THR A 149 10.35 -19.28 -1.78
CA THR A 149 9.06 -19.98 -1.69
C THR A 149 8.32 -19.93 -3.02
N ALA A 150 8.28 -18.77 -3.68
CA ALA A 150 7.65 -18.59 -4.98
C ALA A 150 8.29 -19.46 -6.08
N ARG A 151 9.63 -19.63 -6.08
CA ARG A 151 10.32 -20.51 -7.04
C ARG A 151 9.91 -21.98 -6.91
N ALA A 152 9.59 -22.41 -5.69
CA ALA A 152 9.18 -23.77 -5.39
C ALA A 152 7.68 -24.04 -5.63
N ASP A 153 6.91 -23.01 -6.01
CA ASP A 153 5.47 -23.11 -6.22
C ASP A 153 5.15 -23.91 -7.50
N PRO A 154 4.20 -24.86 -7.49
CA PRO A 154 3.81 -25.58 -8.71
C PRO A 154 3.14 -24.67 -9.74
N ASP A 155 2.43 -23.63 -9.29
CA ASP A 155 1.71 -22.70 -10.17
C ASP A 155 2.67 -21.77 -10.94
N SER A 156 2.46 -21.64 -12.26
CA SER A 156 3.34 -20.85 -13.12
C SER A 156 3.26 -19.35 -12.85
N ASP A 157 2.08 -18.83 -12.52
CA ASP A 157 1.89 -17.42 -12.21
C ASP A 157 2.52 -17.07 -10.87
N ARG A 158 2.40 -17.96 -9.88
CA ARG A 158 3.07 -17.80 -8.58
C ARG A 158 4.59 -17.95 -8.70
N ARG A 159 5.09 -18.85 -9.54
CA ARG A 159 6.53 -18.91 -9.88
C ARG A 159 7.04 -17.62 -10.49
N ALA A 160 6.27 -17.00 -11.38
CA ALA A 160 6.66 -15.74 -11.99
C ALA A 160 6.70 -14.56 -10.99
N ALA A 161 6.04 -14.67 -9.82
CA ALA A 161 6.24 -13.70 -8.74
C ALA A 161 7.67 -13.72 -8.17
N ALA A 162 8.42 -14.82 -8.32
CA ALA A 162 9.82 -14.85 -7.91
C ALA A 162 10.71 -13.90 -8.74
N GLU A 163 10.36 -13.66 -10.00
CA GLU A 163 11.07 -12.70 -10.86
C GLU A 163 10.77 -11.26 -10.43
N ASP A 164 9.52 -10.96 -10.10
CA ASP A 164 9.10 -9.66 -9.55
C ASP A 164 9.84 -9.40 -8.22
N LEU A 165 9.90 -10.40 -7.33
CA LEU A 165 10.65 -10.30 -6.06
C LEU A 165 12.17 -10.19 -6.27
N GLY A 166 12.71 -10.81 -7.33
CA GLY A 166 14.10 -10.63 -7.74
C GLY A 166 14.39 -9.17 -8.12
N ARG A 167 13.54 -8.58 -8.97
CA ARG A 167 13.65 -7.15 -9.32
C ARG A 167 13.51 -6.25 -8.10
N ALA A 168 12.65 -6.60 -7.15
CA ALA A 168 12.53 -5.87 -5.88
C ALA A 168 13.85 -5.90 -5.07
N LEU A 169 14.56 -7.04 -5.02
CA LEU A 169 15.86 -7.16 -4.35
C LEU A 169 16.94 -6.32 -5.01
N ASP A 170 16.94 -6.22 -6.34
CA ASP A 170 17.89 -5.39 -7.08
C ASP A 170 17.73 -3.91 -6.69
N TRP A 171 16.48 -3.44 -6.59
CA TRP A 171 16.18 -2.07 -6.16
C TRP A 171 16.53 -1.81 -4.69
N VAL A 172 16.30 -2.77 -3.79
CA VAL A 172 16.72 -2.66 -2.38
C VAL A 172 18.25 -2.57 -2.29
N SER A 173 18.97 -3.42 -3.02
CA SER A 173 20.43 -3.45 -3.02
C SER A 173 21.02 -2.15 -3.59
N ALA A 174 20.49 -1.67 -4.72
CA ALA A 174 20.90 -0.40 -5.32
C ALA A 174 20.66 0.78 -4.37
N THR A 175 19.58 0.76 -3.57
CA THR A 175 19.31 1.80 -2.57
C THR A 175 20.33 1.75 -1.44
N ARG A 176 20.64 0.55 -0.91
CA ARG A 176 21.65 0.36 0.12
C ARG A 176 23.03 0.85 -0.31
N ASP A 177 23.45 0.53 -1.53
CA ASP A 177 24.75 0.93 -2.07
C ASP A 177 24.87 2.45 -2.18
N GLU A 178 23.79 3.14 -2.56
CA GLU A 178 23.75 4.60 -2.65
C GLU A 178 23.91 5.27 -1.28
N ILE A 179 23.15 4.80 -0.28
CA ILE A 179 23.21 5.31 1.09
C ILE A 179 24.62 5.11 1.64
N THR A 180 25.19 3.91 1.44
CA THR A 180 26.56 3.58 1.88
C THR A 180 27.57 4.52 1.21
N ARG A 181 27.43 4.79 -0.10
CA ARG A 181 28.31 5.70 -0.85
C ARG A 181 28.20 7.15 -0.37
N GLY A 182 26.98 7.64 -0.15
CA GLY A 182 26.73 9.01 0.34
C GLY A 182 27.16 9.26 1.79
N SER A 183 27.24 8.19 2.59
CA SER A 183 27.76 8.23 3.97
C SER A 183 29.29 8.19 4.08
N SER A 184 30.01 7.94 2.98
CA SER A 184 31.48 7.95 2.97
C SER A 184 32.04 9.37 3.04
N PRO A 185 32.98 9.68 3.96
CA PRO A 185 33.54 11.03 4.14
C PRO A 185 34.39 11.52 2.96
N ALA A 186 34.70 10.67 1.98
CA ALA A 186 35.48 11.03 0.79
C ALA A 186 34.68 11.77 -0.30
N ALA A 187 33.37 11.94 -0.13
CA ALA A 187 32.48 12.61 -1.09
C ALA A 187 32.02 14.01 -0.66
N ARG A 188 32.63 14.60 0.40
CA ARG A 188 32.40 16.00 0.81
C ARG A 188 33.57 16.89 0.42
#